data_AF-A0A955NJD0-F1
#
_entry.id   AF-A0A955NJD0-F1
#
_cell.length_a   1.000
_cell.length_b   1.000
_cell.length_c   1.000
_cell.angle_alpha   90.00
_cell.angle_beta   90.00
_cell.angle_gamma   90.00
#
_symmetry.space_group_name_H-M   'P 1'
#
loop_
_entity.id
_entity.type
_entity.pdbx_description
1 polymer ?
#
loop_
_entity_poly.entity_id
_entity_poly.type
_entity_poly.pdbx_seq_one_letter_code
_entity_poly.pdbx_strand_id
1 'polypeptide(L)'
;MNETACSRSTDNVAHNLLLPTILFAALGGMSWAVRGSSGYGGSSGCIFAGVLWGAAWWFISRDPSGVQSRRYTSGWIVLALAAGIGWSGGRGWMQWSNFFEGHLMTNYSKGEFVPISPAYGFLWLFIAGVPWAGIGACALAWCGSKRPVPIWQWVIRIACGVGGFYLARELFDHLPQVFLPLYHSISDKYQDLETNPNLGRLIRDNRHAIEHLGVYLGFLAFEMGRRDWKNVVLILTVGLVNGLGWGLCQNWKWAH
;
A
#
# COMPACT_ATOMS: atom_id res chain seq x y z
N MET A 1 47.07 -20.69 -24.69
CA MET A 1 46.55 -19.37 -24.31
C MET A 1 45.13 -19.26 -24.85
N ASN A 2 44.14 -19.57 -24.03
CA ASN A 2 42.73 -19.47 -24.42
C ASN A 2 42.19 -18.15 -23.85
N GLU A 3 41.88 -17.23 -24.75
CA GLU A 3 41.05 -16.07 -24.45
C GLU A 3 39.63 -16.57 -24.14
N THR A 4 39.32 -16.74 -22.86
CA THR A 4 37.94 -16.79 -22.39
C THR A 4 37.35 -15.41 -22.58
N ALA A 5 36.74 -15.21 -23.75
CA ALA A 5 35.87 -14.09 -24.03
C ALA A 5 34.81 -14.02 -22.92
N CYS A 6 34.99 -13.05 -22.03
CA CYS A 6 33.99 -12.60 -21.08
C CYS A 6 32.82 -12.05 -21.92
N SER A 7 31.85 -12.93 -22.21
CA SER A 7 30.53 -12.56 -22.69
C SER A 7 29.91 -11.66 -21.63
N ARG A 8 30.14 -10.35 -21.74
CA ARG A 8 29.30 -9.35 -21.10
C ARG A 8 27.93 -9.52 -21.73
N SER A 9 27.07 -10.27 -21.05
CA SER A 9 25.63 -10.21 -21.27
C SER A 9 25.27 -8.74 -21.33
N THR A 10 24.90 -8.26 -22.52
CA THR A 10 24.38 -6.92 -22.69
C THR A 10 23.13 -6.85 -21.83
N ASP A 11 23.18 -6.02 -20.80
CA ASP A 11 22.04 -5.67 -19.96
C ASP A 11 20.93 -5.12 -20.86
N ASN A 12 20.08 -6.03 -21.35
CA ASN A 12 19.03 -5.69 -22.27
C ASN A 12 17.94 -5.01 -21.46
N VAL A 13 17.85 -3.68 -21.56
CA VAL A 13 16.82 -2.84 -20.94
C VAL A 13 15.43 -3.42 -21.17
N ALA A 14 15.19 -4.04 -22.32
CA ALA A 14 13.92 -4.70 -22.60
C ALA A 14 13.61 -5.85 -21.63
N HIS A 15 14.59 -6.73 -21.36
CA HIS A 15 14.40 -7.90 -20.47
C HIS A 15 14.49 -7.53 -18.99
N ASN A 16 15.37 -6.59 -18.62
CA ASN A 16 15.64 -6.27 -17.23
C ASN A 16 14.68 -5.21 -16.66
N LEU A 17 14.04 -4.40 -17.51
CA LEU A 17 13.18 -3.30 -17.09
C LEU A 17 11.82 -3.31 -17.78
N LEU A 18 11.77 -3.27 -19.11
CA LEU A 18 10.50 -3.06 -19.84
C LEU A 18 9.54 -4.24 -19.66
N LEU A 19 9.97 -5.47 -19.92
CA LEU A 19 9.12 -6.65 -19.82
C LEU A 19 8.60 -6.88 -18.39
N PRO A 20 9.43 -6.83 -17.32
CA PRO A 20 8.93 -6.87 -15.96
C PRO A 20 7.93 -5.75 -15.65
N THR A 21 8.22 -4.51 -16.09
CA THR A 21 7.34 -3.37 -15.87
C THR A 21 5.98 -3.58 -16.54
N ILE A 22 5.96 -4.05 -17.79
CA ILE A 22 4.73 -4.35 -18.54
C ILE A 22 3.96 -5.50 -17.88
N LEU A 23 4.64 -6.57 -17.46
CA LEU A 23 4.01 -7.69 -16.76
C LEU A 23 3.33 -7.20 -15.48
N PHE A 24 4.04 -6.43 -14.65
CA PHE A 24 3.48 -5.90 -13.42
C PHE A 24 2.37 -4.88 -13.67
N ALA A 25 2.49 -4.04 -14.69
CA ALA A 25 1.41 -3.13 -15.10
C ALA A 25 0.16 -3.90 -15.54
N ALA A 26 0.31 -4.96 -16.34
CA ALA A 26 -0.79 -5.80 -16.80
C ALA A 26 -1.45 -6.57 -15.64
N LEU A 27 -0.67 -7.14 -14.72
CA LEU A 27 -1.17 -7.79 -13.51
C LEU A 27 -1.89 -6.80 -12.59
N GLY A 28 -1.37 -5.57 -12.47
CA GLY A 28 -2.03 -4.48 -11.78
C GLY A 28 -3.39 -4.16 -12.39
N GLY A 29 -3.43 -3.92 -13.70
CA GLY A 29 -4.68 -3.66 -14.44
C GLY A 29 -5.70 -4.78 -14.28
N MET A 30 -5.28 -6.04 -14.47
CA MET A 30 -6.16 -7.21 -14.33
C MET A 30 -6.67 -7.38 -12.90
N SER A 31 -5.81 -7.31 -11.89
CA SER A 31 -6.23 -7.46 -10.48
C SER A 31 -7.18 -6.34 -10.05
N TRP A 32 -7.00 -5.14 -10.59
CA TRP A 32 -7.91 -4.01 -10.35
C TRP A 32 -9.26 -4.21 -11.06
N ALA A 33 -9.25 -4.66 -12.32
CA ALA A 33 -10.46 -4.98 -13.07
C ALA A 33 -11.26 -6.08 -12.38
N VAL A 34 -10.63 -7.19 -11.96
CA VAL A 34 -11.31 -8.27 -11.22
C VAL A 34 -11.92 -7.78 -9.91
N ARG A 35 -11.23 -6.87 -9.20
CA ARG A 35 -11.75 -6.24 -7.98
C ARG A 35 -12.93 -5.29 -8.26
N GLY A 36 -12.91 -4.58 -9.39
CA GLY A 36 -13.94 -3.60 -9.78
C GLY A 36 -15.20 -4.19 -10.40
N SER A 37 -15.10 -5.37 -11.04
CA SER A 37 -16.16 -5.85 -11.95
C SER A 37 -17.14 -6.88 -11.37
N SER A 38 -16.94 -7.45 -10.18
CA SER A 38 -17.75 -8.62 -9.78
C SER A 38 -17.93 -8.89 -8.27
N GLY A 39 -17.81 -7.89 -7.40
CA GLY A 39 -18.10 -8.07 -5.97
C GLY A 39 -17.01 -8.78 -5.15
N TYR A 40 -15.84 -9.07 -5.74
CA TYR A 40 -14.61 -9.46 -5.04
C TYR A 40 -13.95 -8.25 -4.33
N GLY A 41 -14.74 -7.53 -3.53
CA GLY A 41 -14.29 -6.35 -2.78
C GLY A 41 -13.53 -6.70 -1.49
N GLY A 42 -12.73 -5.76 -1.00
CA GLY A 42 -12.05 -5.88 0.29
C GLY A 42 -10.88 -6.87 0.31
N SER A 43 -10.75 -7.62 1.41
CA SER A 43 -9.59 -8.49 1.67
C SER A 43 -9.43 -9.60 0.63
N SER A 44 -10.50 -10.28 0.20
CA SER A 44 -10.41 -11.42 -0.70
C SER A 44 -9.83 -11.06 -2.08
N GLY A 45 -10.29 -9.95 -2.67
CA GLY A 45 -9.71 -9.45 -3.93
C GLY A 45 -8.26 -9.00 -3.77
N CYS A 46 -7.89 -8.47 -2.60
CA CYS A 46 -6.52 -8.06 -2.30
C CYS A 46 -5.58 -9.25 -2.04
N ILE A 47 -6.07 -10.35 -1.47
CA ILE A 47 -5.33 -11.62 -1.37
C ILE A 47 -5.02 -12.14 -2.77
N PHE A 48 -6.01 -12.19 -3.66
CA PHE A 48 -5.81 -12.61 -5.05
C PHE A 48 -4.76 -11.74 -5.76
N ALA A 49 -4.86 -10.42 -5.63
CA ALA A 49 -3.84 -9.51 -6.11
C ALA A 49 -2.46 -9.87 -5.53
N GLY A 50 -2.34 -10.04 -4.22
CA GLY A 50 -1.07 -10.39 -3.59
C GLY A 50 -0.47 -11.72 -4.06
N VAL A 51 -1.31 -12.73 -4.36
CA VAL A 51 -0.86 -13.98 -4.99
C VAL A 51 -0.30 -13.71 -6.40
N LEU A 52 -1.01 -12.96 -7.24
CA LEU A 52 -0.54 -12.61 -8.58
C LEU A 52 0.79 -11.84 -8.56
N TRP A 53 0.83 -10.76 -7.78
CA TRP A 53 2.03 -9.92 -7.62
C TRP A 53 3.19 -10.74 -7.03
N GLY A 54 2.92 -11.60 -6.06
CA GLY A 54 3.93 -12.47 -5.46
C GLY A 54 4.45 -13.55 -6.40
N ALA A 55 3.58 -14.17 -7.21
CA ALA A 55 3.98 -15.15 -8.21
C ALA A 55 4.85 -14.50 -9.31
N ALA A 56 4.48 -13.31 -9.77
CA ALA A 56 5.27 -12.56 -10.74
C ALA A 56 6.64 -12.16 -10.18
N TRP A 57 6.68 -11.65 -8.95
CA TRP A 57 7.93 -11.35 -8.27
C TRP A 57 8.82 -12.58 -8.11
N TRP A 58 8.23 -13.69 -7.65
CA TRP A 58 8.95 -14.95 -7.48
C TRP A 58 9.51 -15.49 -8.81
N PHE A 59 8.78 -15.35 -9.90
CA PHE A 59 9.23 -15.76 -11.23
C PHE A 59 10.38 -14.89 -11.75
N ILE A 60 10.24 -13.56 -11.70
CA ILE A 60 11.23 -12.62 -12.23
C ILE A 60 12.50 -12.56 -11.38
N SER A 61 12.39 -12.74 -10.06
CA SER A 61 13.55 -12.65 -9.15
C SER A 61 14.56 -13.79 -9.33
N ARG A 62 14.26 -14.81 -10.13
CA ARG A 62 15.16 -15.94 -10.40
C ARG A 62 16.30 -15.52 -11.31
N ASP A 63 17.46 -15.27 -10.71
CA ASP A 63 18.72 -15.11 -11.44
C ASP A 63 19.05 -16.36 -12.31
N PRO A 64 19.22 -16.22 -13.64
CA PRO A 64 19.60 -17.31 -14.54
C PRO A 64 20.97 -17.92 -14.25
N SER A 65 21.88 -17.16 -13.61
CA SER A 65 23.22 -17.61 -13.24
C SER A 65 23.23 -18.58 -12.04
N GLY A 66 22.08 -18.76 -11.37
CA GLY A 66 21.95 -19.57 -10.17
C GLY A 66 22.45 -18.91 -8.88
N VAL A 67 23.21 -17.81 -8.98
CA VAL A 67 23.75 -17.08 -7.82
C VAL A 67 22.79 -15.97 -7.38
N GLN A 68 21.94 -16.28 -6.41
CA GLN A 68 20.95 -15.31 -5.91
C GLN A 68 21.59 -14.29 -4.97
N SER A 69 21.50 -12.99 -5.30
CA SER A 69 22.00 -11.92 -4.42
C SER A 69 21.22 -11.81 -3.10
N ARG A 70 19.95 -12.26 -3.08
CA ARG A 70 19.05 -12.31 -1.90
C ARG A 70 18.03 -13.44 -2.05
N ARG A 71 17.39 -13.82 -0.94
CA ARG A 71 16.33 -14.85 -0.87
C ARG A 71 14.98 -14.41 -1.44
N TYR A 72 14.97 -13.44 -2.36
CA TYR A 72 13.76 -12.95 -3.01
C TYR A 72 13.09 -13.98 -3.94
N THR A 73 13.72 -15.13 -4.14
CA THR A 73 13.25 -16.27 -4.94
C THR A 73 12.57 -17.37 -4.11
N SER A 74 12.34 -17.13 -2.82
CA SER A 74 11.63 -18.09 -1.98
C SER A 74 10.13 -18.09 -2.29
N GLY A 75 9.51 -19.27 -2.40
CA GLY A 75 8.05 -19.38 -2.58
C GLY A 75 7.26 -18.73 -1.44
N TRP A 76 7.87 -18.56 -0.26
CA TRP A 76 7.30 -17.83 0.88
C TRP A 76 6.92 -16.39 0.57
N ILE A 77 7.48 -15.79 -0.49
CA ILE A 77 7.16 -14.43 -0.91
C ILE A 77 5.74 -14.32 -1.47
N VAL A 78 5.24 -15.38 -2.12
CA VAL A 78 3.86 -15.42 -2.58
C VAL A 78 2.92 -15.32 -1.38
N LEU A 79 3.19 -16.09 -0.33
CA LEU A 79 2.42 -16.03 0.91
C LEU A 79 2.56 -14.67 1.61
N ALA A 80 3.78 -14.13 1.71
CA ALA A 80 4.05 -12.85 2.36
C ALA A 80 3.30 -11.69 1.68
N LEU A 81 3.32 -11.63 0.34
CA LEU A 81 2.61 -10.61 -0.42
C LEU A 81 1.10 -10.82 -0.39
N ALA A 82 0.61 -12.05 -0.48
CA ALA A 82 -0.80 -12.37 -0.32
C ALA A 82 -1.35 -11.91 1.04
N ALA A 83 -0.65 -12.24 2.12
CA ALA A 83 -1.04 -11.85 3.48
C ALA A 83 -0.94 -10.33 3.70
N GLY A 84 0.19 -9.72 3.30
CA GLY A 84 0.42 -8.28 3.49
C GLY A 84 -0.57 -7.41 2.70
N ILE A 85 -0.77 -7.71 1.42
CA ILE A 85 -1.69 -6.97 0.56
C ILE A 85 -3.15 -7.28 0.96
N GLY A 86 -3.46 -8.54 1.28
CA GLY A 86 -4.76 -8.95 1.79
C GLY A 86 -5.19 -8.16 3.03
N TRP A 87 -4.32 -8.09 4.04
CA TRP A 87 -4.57 -7.32 5.25
C TRP A 87 -4.76 -5.83 4.97
N SER A 88 -3.85 -5.23 4.18
CA SER A 88 -3.96 -3.82 3.81
C SER A 88 -5.24 -3.50 3.02
N GLY A 89 -5.77 -4.49 2.30
CA GLY A 89 -6.95 -4.42 1.46
C GLY A 89 -8.27 -4.61 2.19
N GLY A 90 -8.24 -5.07 3.45
CA GLY A 90 -9.42 -5.25 4.29
C GLY A 90 -10.12 -3.94 4.70
N ARG A 91 -9.45 -2.79 4.55
CA ARG A 91 -10.05 -1.48 4.88
C ARG A 91 -11.07 -1.03 3.84
N GLY A 92 -12.04 -0.23 4.27
CA GLY A 92 -12.98 0.45 3.40
C GLY A 92 -12.27 1.44 2.48
N TRP A 93 -12.76 1.55 1.25
CA TRP A 93 -12.34 2.54 0.26
C TRP A 93 -13.58 3.31 -0.13
N MET A 94 -13.90 4.42 0.53
CA MET A 94 -15.01 5.24 0.06
C MET A 94 -15.01 6.67 0.58
N GLN A 95 -15.63 7.52 -0.24
CA GLN A 95 -15.75 8.97 -0.18
C GLN A 95 -14.55 9.79 -0.67
N TRP A 96 -13.30 9.30 -0.62
CA TRP A 96 -12.15 10.06 -1.17
C TRP A 96 -12.28 10.37 -2.66
N SER A 97 -12.89 9.48 -3.45
CA SER A 97 -13.18 9.75 -4.87
C SER A 97 -14.16 10.92 -5.05
N ASN A 98 -15.12 11.09 -4.14
CA ASN A 98 -16.07 12.21 -4.19
C ASN A 98 -15.39 13.54 -3.85
N PHE A 99 -14.24 13.52 -3.16
CA PHE A 99 -13.50 14.75 -2.87
C PHE A 99 -12.98 15.40 -4.14
N PHE A 100 -12.64 14.63 -5.18
CA PHE A 100 -12.23 15.20 -6.47
C PHE A 100 -13.31 16.05 -7.13
N GLU A 101 -14.58 15.74 -6.85
CA GLU A 101 -15.74 16.52 -7.29
C GLU A 101 -16.07 17.68 -6.33
N GLY A 102 -15.28 17.84 -5.27
CA GLY A 102 -15.51 18.83 -4.22
C GLY A 102 -16.61 18.44 -3.25
N HIS A 103 -16.94 17.14 -3.13
CA HIS A 103 -18.06 16.67 -2.32
C HIS A 103 -17.62 15.85 -1.11
N LEU A 104 -17.79 16.40 0.10
CA LEU A 104 -17.79 15.64 1.35
C LEU A 104 -19.22 15.17 1.62
N MET A 105 -19.59 14.00 1.11
CA MET A 105 -20.89 13.36 1.36
C MET A 105 -21.17 13.23 2.87
N THR A 106 -22.31 13.74 3.32
CA THR A 106 -22.78 13.54 4.70
C THR A 106 -23.86 12.45 4.74
N ASN A 107 -24.66 12.37 3.68
CA ASN A 107 -25.66 11.32 3.51
C ASN A 107 -25.86 10.98 2.03
N TYR A 108 -25.30 9.85 1.58
CA TYR A 108 -25.30 9.42 0.19
C TYR A 108 -26.71 9.08 -0.33
N SER A 109 -27.57 8.46 0.51
CA SER A 109 -28.92 8.08 0.08
C SER A 109 -29.83 9.29 -0.12
N LYS A 110 -29.53 10.41 0.55
CA LYS A 110 -30.22 11.70 0.38
C LYS A 110 -29.51 12.65 -0.59
N GLY A 111 -28.35 12.27 -1.12
CA GLY A 111 -27.54 13.14 -1.97
C GLY A 111 -26.97 14.37 -1.24
N GLU A 112 -26.87 14.32 0.10
CA GLU A 112 -26.40 15.45 0.90
C GLU A 112 -24.87 15.44 1.01
N PHE A 113 -24.27 16.62 0.82
CA PHE A 113 -22.83 16.82 0.91
C PHE A 113 -22.49 18.23 1.41
N VAL A 114 -21.23 18.40 1.80
CA VAL A 114 -20.63 19.70 2.10
C VAL A 114 -19.49 19.96 1.09
N PRO A 115 -19.35 21.19 0.57
CA PRO A 115 -18.24 21.53 -0.31
C PRO A 115 -16.89 21.35 0.37
N ILE A 116 -15.93 20.75 -0.33
CA ILE A 116 -14.55 20.54 0.14
C ILE A 116 -13.57 20.80 -1.00
N SER A 117 -12.32 21.17 -0.66
CA SER A 117 -11.27 21.29 -1.67
C SER A 117 -10.95 19.93 -2.32
N PRO A 118 -10.88 19.85 -3.67
CA PRO A 118 -10.44 18.64 -4.37
C PRO A 118 -9.06 18.11 -3.98
N ALA A 119 -8.20 18.98 -3.43
CA ALA A 119 -6.88 18.60 -2.93
C ALA A 119 -6.93 17.47 -1.88
N TYR A 120 -8.03 17.38 -1.11
CA TYR A 120 -8.21 16.29 -0.13
C TYR A 120 -8.29 14.92 -0.79
N GLY A 121 -8.83 14.81 -2.00
CA GLY A 121 -8.88 13.55 -2.75
C GLY A 121 -7.49 13.03 -3.06
N PHE A 122 -6.63 13.89 -3.62
CA PHE A 122 -5.22 13.57 -3.90
C PHE A 122 -4.46 13.17 -2.64
N LEU A 123 -4.62 13.94 -1.57
CA LEU A 123 -3.92 13.71 -0.30
C LEU A 123 -4.32 12.37 0.33
N TRP A 124 -5.62 12.11 0.47
CA TRP A 124 -6.10 10.91 1.14
C TRP A 124 -5.85 9.64 0.33
N LEU A 125 -5.95 9.71 -1.01
CA LEU A 125 -5.56 8.58 -1.85
C LEU A 125 -4.06 8.32 -1.82
N PHE A 126 -3.21 9.34 -1.71
CA PHE A 126 -1.79 9.15 -1.47
C PHE A 126 -1.55 8.47 -0.11
N ILE A 127 -2.09 9.02 0.97
CA ILE A 127 -1.95 8.51 2.35
C ILE A 127 -2.43 7.06 2.44
N ALA A 128 -3.59 6.75 1.87
CA ALA A 128 -4.09 5.40 1.84
C ALA A 128 -3.23 4.52 0.94
N GLY A 129 -2.89 4.99 -0.26
CA GLY A 129 -2.09 4.25 -1.24
C GLY A 129 -0.76 3.77 -0.69
N VAL A 130 -0.01 4.61 0.03
CA VAL A 130 1.32 4.26 0.55
C VAL A 130 1.37 2.90 1.28
N PRO A 131 0.62 2.69 2.37
CA PRO A 131 0.65 1.42 3.11
C PRO A 131 -0.08 0.27 2.41
N TRP A 132 -0.89 0.51 1.37
CA TRP A 132 -1.59 -0.58 0.66
C TRP A 132 -0.61 -1.54 0.00
N ALA A 133 0.25 -1.04 -0.88
CA ALA A 133 1.34 -1.86 -1.43
C ALA A 133 2.53 -1.91 -0.46
N GLY A 134 2.72 -0.87 0.36
CA GLY A 134 3.84 -0.76 1.29
C GLY A 134 3.89 -1.86 2.34
N ILE A 135 2.76 -2.30 2.91
CA ILE A 135 2.73 -3.42 3.87
C ILE A 135 3.15 -4.74 3.18
N GLY A 136 2.75 -4.94 1.92
CA GLY A 136 3.25 -6.04 1.09
C GLY A 136 4.77 -5.98 0.92
N ALA A 137 5.33 -4.79 0.66
CA ALA A 137 6.77 -4.59 0.57
C ALA A 137 7.50 -4.83 1.91
N CYS A 138 6.89 -4.49 3.04
CA CYS A 138 7.41 -4.85 4.36
C CYS A 138 7.49 -6.37 4.52
N ALA A 139 6.41 -7.10 4.19
CA ALA A 139 6.41 -8.56 4.25
C ALA A 139 7.45 -9.18 3.29
N LEU A 140 7.60 -8.62 2.09
CA LEU A 140 8.64 -9.02 1.14
C LEU A 140 10.05 -8.79 1.68
N ALA A 141 10.32 -7.64 2.31
CA ALA A 141 11.59 -7.31 2.93
C ALA A 141 11.98 -8.31 4.04
N TRP A 142 10.99 -8.90 4.71
CA TRP A 142 11.21 -9.91 5.74
C TRP A 142 11.71 -11.24 5.18
N CYS A 143 11.27 -11.60 3.97
CA CYS A 143 11.75 -12.80 3.27
C CYS A 143 13.14 -12.63 2.65
N GLY A 144 13.55 -11.39 2.35
CA GLY A 144 14.77 -11.08 1.58
C GLY A 144 15.96 -10.55 2.37
N SER A 145 15.96 -10.66 3.71
CA SER A 145 17.04 -10.11 4.54
C SER A 145 18.41 -10.72 4.20
N LYS A 146 19.43 -9.87 3.95
CA LYS A 146 20.81 -10.31 3.65
C LYS A 146 21.48 -10.96 4.86
N ARG A 147 21.28 -10.38 6.04
CA ARG A 147 21.83 -10.88 7.31
C ARG A 147 20.76 -11.66 8.06
N PRO A 148 21.08 -12.80 8.70
CA PRO A 148 20.16 -13.47 9.60
C PRO A 148 19.59 -12.47 10.62
N VAL A 149 18.28 -12.53 10.84
CA VAL A 149 17.60 -11.69 11.82
C VAL A 149 17.46 -12.55 13.08
N PRO A 150 18.18 -12.25 14.18
CA PRO A 150 18.02 -12.98 15.43
C PRO A 150 16.62 -12.78 16.00
N ILE A 151 16.16 -13.70 16.85
CA ILE A 151 14.78 -13.71 17.38
C ILE A 151 14.43 -12.37 18.07
N TRP A 152 15.35 -11.79 18.85
CA TRP A 152 15.10 -10.51 19.50
C TRP A 152 14.86 -9.37 18.51
N GLN A 153 15.52 -9.39 17.34
CA GLN A 153 15.27 -8.40 16.29
C GLN A 153 13.90 -8.59 15.65
N TRP A 154 13.41 -9.84 15.55
CA TRP A 154 12.03 -10.09 15.12
C TRP A 154 11.02 -9.52 16.10
N VAL A 155 11.25 -9.69 17.41
CA VAL A 155 10.40 -9.11 18.46
C VAL A 155 10.37 -7.58 18.33
N ILE A 156 11.54 -6.93 18.21
CA ILE A 156 11.60 -5.47 18.03
C ILE A 156 10.92 -5.04 16.73
N ARG A 157 11.14 -5.74 15.62
CA ARG A 157 10.49 -5.45 14.34
C ARG A 157 8.97 -5.46 14.46
N ILE A 158 8.40 -6.51 15.07
CA ILE A 158 6.96 -6.61 15.33
C ILE A 158 6.51 -5.49 16.26
N ALA A 159 7.25 -5.24 17.34
CA ALA A 159 6.96 -4.16 18.28
C ALA A 159 6.98 -2.78 17.61
N CYS A 160 7.86 -2.52 16.65
CA CYS A 160 7.86 -1.27 15.89
C CYS A 160 6.59 -1.11 15.03
N GLY A 161 6.16 -2.16 14.33
CA GLY A 161 4.92 -2.11 13.55
C GLY A 161 3.67 -1.97 14.42
N VAL A 162 3.57 -2.75 15.49
CA VAL A 162 2.46 -2.67 16.45
C VAL A 162 2.47 -1.33 17.19
N GLY A 163 3.63 -0.85 17.62
CA GLY A 163 3.79 0.46 18.23
C GLY A 163 3.40 1.59 17.28
N GLY A 164 3.78 1.49 16.00
CA GLY A 164 3.36 2.42 14.96
C GLY A 164 1.84 2.44 14.75
N PHE A 165 1.20 1.27 14.75
CA PHE A 165 -0.26 1.14 14.70
C PHE A 165 -0.94 1.89 15.85
N TYR A 166 -0.55 1.59 17.09
CA TYR A 166 -1.15 2.21 18.27
C TYR A 166 -0.87 3.70 18.33
N LEU A 167 0.36 4.13 18.07
CA LEU A 167 0.70 5.55 18.04
C LEU A 167 -0.15 6.31 17.01
N ALA A 168 -0.32 5.74 15.80
CA ALA A 168 -1.14 6.36 14.77
C ALA A 168 -2.62 6.43 15.16
N ARG A 169 -3.15 5.41 15.85
CA ARG A 169 -4.50 5.41 16.41
C ARG A 169 -4.69 6.47 17.48
N GLU A 170 -3.78 6.55 18.46
CA GLU A 170 -3.82 7.56 19.52
C GLU A 170 -3.76 8.97 18.95
N LEU A 171 -2.88 9.21 17.96
CA LEU A 171 -2.83 10.49 17.26
C LEU A 171 -4.17 10.82 16.58
N PHE A 172 -4.79 9.84 15.93
CA PHE A 172 -6.09 10.04 15.28
C PHE A 172 -7.19 10.39 16.29
N ASP A 173 -7.20 9.73 17.45
CA ASP A 173 -8.23 9.88 18.48
C ASP A 173 -8.11 11.18 19.26
N HIS A 174 -6.87 11.62 19.52
CA HIS A 174 -6.61 12.85 20.25
C HIS A 174 -6.53 14.09 19.37
N LEU A 175 -6.24 13.94 18.06
CA LEU A 175 -6.12 15.05 17.11
C LEU A 175 -6.99 14.84 15.85
N PRO A 176 -8.30 14.57 15.99
CA PRO A 176 -9.18 14.26 14.87
C PRO A 176 -9.21 15.39 13.82
N GLN A 177 -9.02 16.64 14.23
CA GLN A 177 -8.97 17.81 13.34
C GLN A 177 -7.84 17.77 12.31
N VAL A 178 -6.79 16.99 12.55
CA VAL A 178 -5.67 16.80 11.60
C VAL A 178 -6.05 15.82 10.50
N PHE A 179 -6.89 14.84 10.82
CA PHE A 179 -7.21 13.70 9.95
C PHE A 179 -8.64 13.72 9.40
N LEU A 180 -9.50 14.59 9.90
CA LEU A 180 -10.86 14.73 9.43
C LEU A 180 -11.02 16.08 8.73
N PRO A 181 -11.44 16.09 7.46
CA PRO A 181 -11.59 17.33 6.72
C PRO A 181 -12.70 18.21 7.32
N LEU A 182 -12.46 19.52 7.36
CA LEU A 182 -13.46 20.49 7.82
C LEU A 182 -13.96 20.25 9.26
N TYR A 183 -13.20 19.54 10.10
CA TYR A 183 -13.63 19.10 11.42
C TYR A 183 -14.24 20.22 12.28
N HIS A 184 -13.63 21.41 12.28
CA HIS A 184 -14.15 22.55 13.01
C HIS A 184 -15.37 23.20 12.36
N SER A 185 -15.45 23.21 11.02
CA SER A 185 -16.53 23.87 10.27
C SER A 185 -17.85 23.10 10.29
N ILE A 186 -17.79 21.77 10.47
CA ILE A 186 -18.97 20.87 10.49
C ILE A 186 -18.95 19.96 11.72
N SER A 187 -18.48 20.50 12.86
CA SER A 187 -18.32 19.74 14.10
C SER A 187 -19.63 19.14 14.60
N ASP A 188 -20.73 19.87 14.42
CA ASP A 188 -22.10 19.41 14.67
C ASP A 188 -22.44 18.12 13.91
N LYS A 189 -22.09 18.06 12.61
CA LYS A 189 -22.31 16.86 11.79
C LYS A 189 -21.42 15.68 12.20
N TYR A 190 -20.21 15.95 12.67
CA TYR A 190 -19.32 14.92 13.20
C TYR A 190 -19.78 14.35 14.54
N GLN A 191 -20.61 15.09 15.30
CA GLN A 191 -21.20 14.63 16.55
C GLN A 191 -22.51 13.86 16.34
N ASP A 192 -23.23 14.09 15.24
CA ASP A 192 -24.44 13.35 14.84
C ASP A 192 -24.19 12.41 13.65
N LEU A 193 -23.61 11.24 13.95
CA LEU A 193 -23.32 10.22 12.94
C LEU A 193 -24.55 9.41 12.50
N GLU A 194 -25.67 9.51 13.22
CA GLU A 194 -26.91 8.82 12.85
C GLU A 194 -27.55 9.50 11.63
N THR A 195 -27.61 10.83 11.64
CA THR A 195 -28.10 11.61 10.49
C THR A 195 -27.05 11.72 9.38
N ASN A 196 -25.75 11.63 9.74
CA ASN A 196 -24.61 11.75 8.84
C ASN A 196 -23.78 10.44 8.71
N PRO A 197 -24.37 9.32 8.26
CA PRO A 197 -23.73 8.01 8.29
C PRO A 197 -22.45 7.92 7.43
N ASN A 198 -22.34 8.75 6.39
CA ASN A 198 -21.14 8.81 5.56
C ASN A 198 -19.94 9.40 6.30
N LEU A 199 -20.15 10.33 7.24
CA LEU A 199 -19.07 10.83 8.10
C LEU A 199 -18.57 9.75 9.06
N GLY A 200 -19.46 8.91 9.60
CA GLY A 200 -19.07 7.78 10.44
C GLY A 200 -18.22 6.76 9.67
N ARG A 201 -18.59 6.49 8.42
CA ARG A 201 -17.77 5.67 7.51
C ARG A 201 -16.41 6.32 7.21
N LEU A 202 -16.38 7.62 6.92
CA LEU A 202 -15.16 8.37 6.66
C LEU A 202 -14.20 8.32 7.85
N ILE A 203 -14.70 8.50 9.09
CA ILE A 203 -13.89 8.40 10.30
C ILE A 203 -13.20 7.03 10.38
N ARG A 204 -13.96 5.95 10.21
CA ARG A 204 -13.42 4.59 10.25
C ARG A 204 -12.39 4.36 9.15
N ASP A 205 -12.69 4.77 7.92
CA ASP A 205 -11.82 4.52 6.77
C ASP A 205 -10.52 5.35 6.87
N ASN A 206 -10.59 6.63 7.30
CA ASN A 206 -9.41 7.46 7.57
C ASN A 206 -8.57 6.89 8.72
N ARG A 207 -9.21 6.47 9.82
CA ARG A 207 -8.51 5.85 10.95
C ARG A 207 -7.73 4.62 10.51
N HIS A 208 -8.36 3.69 9.79
CA HIS A 208 -7.68 2.50 9.30
C HIS A 208 -6.55 2.82 8.32
N ALA A 209 -6.71 3.86 7.48
CA ALA A 209 -5.63 4.31 6.60
C ALA A 209 -4.41 4.80 7.40
N ILE A 210 -4.64 5.59 8.45
CA ILE A 210 -3.59 6.12 9.33
C ILE A 210 -2.96 5.03 10.19
N GLU A 211 -3.75 4.10 10.74
CA GLU A 211 -3.27 2.91 11.44
C GLU A 211 -2.33 2.07 10.57
N HIS A 212 -2.71 1.78 9.33
CA HIS A 212 -1.87 1.05 8.37
C HIS A 212 -0.61 1.84 7.98
N LEU A 213 -0.72 3.17 7.84
CA LEU A 213 0.44 4.02 7.62
C LEU A 213 1.40 3.95 8.83
N GLY A 214 0.87 3.93 10.05
CA GLY A 214 1.63 3.72 11.28
C GLY A 214 2.39 2.39 11.28
N VAL A 215 1.73 1.28 10.91
CA VAL A 215 2.38 -0.03 10.75
C VAL A 215 3.52 0.03 9.73
N TYR A 216 3.24 0.61 8.56
CA TYR A 216 4.23 0.77 7.50
C TYR A 216 5.45 1.57 7.97
N LEU A 217 5.23 2.71 8.63
CA LEU A 217 6.30 3.57 9.16
C LEU A 217 7.08 2.87 10.29
N GLY A 218 6.39 2.12 11.14
CA GLY A 218 7.02 1.32 12.20
C GLY A 218 7.99 0.28 11.65
N PHE A 219 7.56 -0.51 10.66
CA PHE A 219 8.45 -1.48 10.01
C PHE A 219 9.59 -0.81 9.23
N LEU A 220 9.31 0.30 8.55
CA LEU A 220 10.33 1.09 7.87
C LEU A 220 11.40 1.61 8.86
N ALA A 221 10.97 2.17 10.00
CA ALA A 221 11.86 2.66 11.04
C ALA A 221 12.77 1.56 11.59
N PHE A 222 12.24 0.34 11.78
CA PHE A 222 13.04 -0.81 12.15
C PHE A 222 14.13 -1.13 11.11
N GLU A 223 13.77 -1.20 9.82
CA GLU A 223 14.75 -1.50 8.76
C GLU A 223 15.81 -0.40 8.61
N MET A 224 15.43 0.87 8.85
CA MET A 224 16.37 2.01 8.93
C MET A 224 17.33 1.85 10.11
N GLY A 225 16.81 1.53 11.31
CA GLY A 225 17.63 1.29 12.51
C GLY A 225 18.60 0.12 12.33
N ARG A 226 18.16 -0.94 11.64
CA ARG A 226 19.00 -2.09 11.26
C ARG A 226 20.00 -1.78 10.14
N ARG A 227 19.86 -0.62 9.49
CA ARG A 227 20.66 -0.17 8.34
C ARG A 227 20.57 -1.12 7.14
N ASP A 228 19.44 -1.79 6.93
CA ASP A 228 19.20 -2.62 5.74
C ASP A 228 18.67 -1.76 4.60
N TRP A 229 19.53 -0.91 4.04
CA TRP A 229 19.13 0.12 3.07
C TRP A 229 18.45 -0.41 1.82
N LYS A 230 18.72 -1.65 1.40
CA LYS A 230 18.01 -2.26 0.27
C LYS A 230 16.55 -2.57 0.62
N ASN A 231 16.27 -2.99 1.86
CA ASN A 231 14.90 -3.14 2.34
C ASN A 231 14.21 -1.78 2.51
N VAL A 232 14.94 -0.79 3.04
CA VAL A 232 14.43 0.59 3.18
C VAL A 232 14.03 1.16 1.81
N VAL A 233 14.91 1.06 0.80
CA VAL A 233 14.63 1.50 -0.56
C VAL A 233 13.46 0.72 -1.16
N LEU A 234 13.39 -0.60 -0.98
CA LEU A 234 12.25 -1.40 -1.46
C LEU A 234 10.92 -0.90 -0.86
N ILE A 235 10.86 -0.76 0.47
CA ILE A 235 9.66 -0.34 1.19
C ILE A 235 9.24 1.08 0.75
N LEU A 236 10.19 2.01 0.72
CA LEU A 236 9.95 3.39 0.30
C LEU A 236 9.51 3.49 -1.16
N THR A 237 10.20 2.81 -2.08
CA THR A 237 9.86 2.87 -3.50
C THR A 237 8.47 2.30 -3.74
N VAL A 238 8.14 1.11 -3.21
CA VAL A 238 6.82 0.52 -3.41
C VAL A 238 5.74 1.39 -2.75
N GLY A 239 5.96 1.87 -1.53
CA GLY A 239 5.01 2.73 -0.84
C GLY A 239 4.77 4.05 -1.57
N LEU A 240 5.83 4.81 -1.86
CA LEU A 240 5.71 6.14 -2.46
C LEU A 240 5.21 6.09 -3.90
N VAL A 241 5.72 5.17 -4.73
CA VAL A 241 5.26 5.03 -6.12
C VAL A 241 3.79 4.62 -6.15
N ASN A 242 3.39 3.69 -5.28
CA ASN A 242 1.98 3.31 -5.20
C ASN A 242 1.12 4.46 -4.68
N GLY A 243 1.55 5.18 -3.63
CA GLY A 243 0.87 6.37 -3.13
C GLY A 243 0.67 7.44 -4.20
N LEU A 244 1.72 7.77 -4.95
CA LEU A 244 1.66 8.71 -6.08
C LEU A 244 0.73 8.19 -7.18
N GLY A 245 0.81 6.90 -7.52
CA GLY A 245 -0.08 6.27 -8.49
C GLY A 245 -1.55 6.39 -8.09
N TRP A 246 -1.89 6.11 -6.83
CA TRP A 246 -3.25 6.27 -6.32
C TRP A 246 -3.70 7.72 -6.30
N GLY A 247 -2.84 8.66 -5.87
CA GLY A 247 -3.17 10.08 -5.84
C GLY A 247 -3.38 10.67 -7.24
N LEU A 248 -2.56 10.28 -8.22
CA LEU A 248 -2.58 10.86 -9.57
C LEU A 248 -3.56 10.17 -10.53
N CYS A 249 -3.67 8.84 -10.49
CA CYS A 249 -4.42 8.07 -11.50
C CYS A 249 -5.92 7.97 -11.21
N GLN A 250 -6.39 8.28 -9.99
CA GLN A 250 -7.83 8.24 -9.68
C GLN A 250 -8.61 9.43 -10.25
N ASN A 251 -7.92 10.49 -10.69
CA ASN A 251 -8.56 11.56 -11.46
C ASN A 251 -8.90 11.12 -12.90
N TRP A 252 -8.46 9.95 -13.34
CA TRP A 252 -8.91 9.39 -14.60
C TRP A 252 -10.29 8.78 -14.41
N LYS A 253 -11.29 9.39 -15.04
CA LYS A 253 -12.67 8.90 -15.16
C LYS A 253 -12.81 7.77 -16.19
N TRP A 254 -11.83 6.88 -16.29
CA TRP A 254 -11.78 5.74 -17.23
C TRP A 254 -12.82 4.63 -16.98
N ALA A 255 -13.58 4.69 -15.89
CA ALA A 255 -14.66 3.75 -15.59
C ALA A 255 -15.96 4.49 -15.28
N HIS A 256 -16.51 5.16 -16.29
CA HIS A 256 -17.93 5.48 -16.39
C HIS A 256 -18.55 4.58 -17.45
#